data_AF-A0A2V8DH49-F1
#
_entry.id   AF-A0A2V8DH49-F1
#
_cell.length_a   1.000
_cell.length_b   1.000
_cell.length_c   1.000
_cell.angle_alpha   90.00
_cell.angle_beta   90.00
_cell.angle_gamma   90.00
#
_symmetry.space_group_name_H-M   'P 1'
#
loop_
_entity.id
_entity.type
_entity.pdbx_description
1 polymer ?
#
loop_
_entity_poly.entity_id
_entity_poly.type
_entity_poly.pdbx_seq_one_letter_code
_entity_poly.pdbx_strand_id
1 'polypeptide(L)'
;MTGADPNTRWLDGCIALDDKGFVKTGPDLSPEELAAAKWPHTRSPHLLETNRPGIFAVGDARGGNIKRVASAVGEGSIAVAFVHQVLRP
;
A
#
# COMPACT_ATOMS: atom_id res chain seq x y z
N MET A 1 2.65 -15.47 14.65
CA MET A 1 1.37 -15.45 13.90
C MET A 1 1.38 -16.66 12.99
N THR A 2 0.34 -17.50 13.07
CA THR A 2 0.02 -18.50 12.03
C THR A 2 -0.03 -17.77 10.69
N GLY A 3 0.79 -18.22 9.73
CA GLY A 3 1.17 -17.46 8.54
C GLY A 3 -0.02 -17.13 7.65
N ALA A 4 -0.39 -15.86 7.60
CA ALA A 4 -1.32 -15.36 6.59
C ALA A 4 -0.59 -15.33 5.23
N ASP A 5 -1.25 -15.84 4.19
CA ASP A 5 -0.79 -15.84 2.81
C ASP A 5 -1.62 -14.80 2.02
N PRO A 6 -1.04 -13.67 1.59
CA PRO A 6 -1.78 -12.64 0.89
C PRO A 6 -2.05 -13.04 -0.57
N ASN A 7 -3.26 -12.78 -1.04
CA ASN A 7 -3.66 -13.00 -2.45
C ASN A 7 -3.11 -11.92 -3.41
N THR A 8 -1.80 -11.70 -3.37
CA THR A 8 -1.11 -10.55 -3.99
C THR A 8 0.02 -10.98 -4.92
N ARG A 9 0.32 -12.28 -5.07
CA ARG A 9 1.35 -12.78 -6.00
C ARG A 9 1.17 -12.25 -7.43
N TRP A 10 -0.06 -12.03 -7.88
CA TRP A 10 -0.36 -11.49 -9.20
C TRP A 10 0.11 -10.03 -9.40
N LEU A 11 0.46 -9.32 -8.33
CA LEU A 11 1.02 -7.96 -8.34
C LEU A 11 2.54 -7.94 -8.45
N ASP A 12 3.22 -9.09 -8.47
CA ASP A 12 4.68 -9.15 -8.55
C ASP A 12 5.19 -8.39 -9.79
N GLY A 13 6.27 -7.62 -9.59
CA GLY A 13 6.80 -6.66 -10.57
C GLY A 13 5.93 -5.43 -10.86
N CYS A 14 4.68 -5.37 -10.39
CA CYS A 14 3.78 -4.23 -10.61
C CYS A 14 3.76 -3.25 -9.43
N ILE A 15 3.76 -3.79 -8.21
CA ILE A 15 3.70 -3.08 -6.93
C ILE A 15 4.75 -3.71 -5.99
N ALA A 16 5.38 -2.90 -5.15
CA ALA A 16 6.34 -3.38 -4.15
C ALA A 16 5.65 -4.27 -3.10
N LEU A 17 6.15 -5.48 -2.95
CA LEU A 17 5.73 -6.46 -1.95
C LEU A 17 6.85 -6.66 -0.92
N ASP A 18 6.51 -6.98 0.33
CA ASP A 18 7.48 -7.40 1.33
C ASP A 18 7.91 -8.87 1.12
N ASP A 19 8.88 -9.34 1.91
CA ASP A 19 9.41 -10.72 1.81
C ASP A 19 8.36 -11.81 2.08
N LYS A 20 7.18 -11.42 2.59
CA LYS A 20 6.04 -12.31 2.86
C LYS A 20 4.93 -12.15 1.82
N GLY A 21 5.16 -11.36 0.77
CA GLY A 21 4.23 -11.11 -0.32
C GLY A 21 3.18 -10.04 -0.05
N PHE A 22 3.18 -9.37 1.10
CA PHE A 22 2.18 -8.33 1.37
C PHE A 22 2.52 -7.02 0.68
N VAL A 23 1.50 -6.26 0.28
CA VAL A 23 1.72 -4.94 -0.33
C VAL A 23 2.35 -3.97 0.67
N LYS A 24 3.46 -3.34 0.28
CA LYS A 24 4.09 -2.24 1.01
C LYS A 24 3.38 -0.93 0.67
N THR A 25 3.15 -0.09 1.69
CA THR A 25 2.47 1.19 1.52
C THR A 25 3.12 2.29 2.35
N GLY A 26 3.02 3.53 1.89
CA GLY A 26 3.37 4.71 2.68
C GLY A 26 4.79 4.60 3.27
N PRO A 27 4.94 4.74 4.60
CA PRO A 27 6.24 4.67 5.27
C PRO A 27 6.99 3.34 5.13
N ASP A 28 6.32 2.25 4.75
CA ASP A 28 6.97 0.95 4.57
C ASP A 28 7.82 0.90 3.29
N LEU A 29 7.61 1.84 2.35
CA LEU A 29 8.33 1.91 1.08
C LEU A 29 9.70 2.57 1.27
N SER A 30 10.75 1.90 0.79
CA SER A 30 12.11 2.43 0.86
C SER A 30 12.37 3.48 -0.24
N PRO A 31 13.34 4.38 -0.05
CA PRO A 31 13.74 5.32 -1.10
C PRO A 31 14.14 4.63 -2.42
N GLU A 32 14.78 3.46 -2.33
CA GLU A 32 15.19 2.66 -3.49
C GLU A 32 14.00 2.10 -4.26
N GLU A 33 12.95 1.63 -3.55
CA GLU A 33 11.73 1.13 -4.18
C GLU A 33 10.95 2.24 -4.90
N LEU A 34 10.91 3.43 -4.31
CA LEU A 34 10.28 4.61 -4.93
C LEU A 34 11.10 5.11 -6.13
N ALA A 35 12.42 5.10 -6.03
CA ALA A 35 13.31 5.45 -7.14
C ALA A 35 13.14 4.46 -8.31
N ALA A 36 13.14 3.15 -8.03
CA ALA A 36 12.92 2.10 -9.03
C ALA A 36 11.53 2.22 -9.70
N ALA A 37 10.50 2.58 -8.94
CA ALA A 37 9.15 2.83 -9.45
C ALA A 37 9.01 4.16 -10.21
N LYS A 38 10.07 4.99 -10.27
CA LYS A 38 10.07 6.34 -10.85
C LYS A 38 8.97 7.21 -10.23
N TRP A 39 8.90 7.24 -8.91
CA TRP A 39 7.92 8.02 -8.18
C TRP A 39 7.94 9.49 -8.65
N PRO A 40 6.80 10.04 -9.16
CA PRO A 40 6.80 11.31 -9.88
C PRO A 40 6.58 12.53 -8.98
N HIS A 41 6.27 12.33 -7.69
CA HIS A 41 5.89 13.42 -6.79
C HIS A 41 7.04 13.77 -5.83
N THR A 42 7.12 15.05 -5.47
CA THR A 42 8.05 15.54 -4.43
C THR A 42 7.64 15.11 -3.03
N ARG A 43 6.35 14.80 -2.81
CA ARG A 43 5.85 14.22 -1.57
C ARG A 43 6.15 12.73 -1.50
N SER A 44 6.29 12.21 -0.28
CA SER A 44 6.20 10.78 -0.02
C SER A 44 4.80 10.23 -0.37
N PRO A 45 4.68 8.91 -0.61
CA PRO A 45 3.39 8.25 -0.73
C PRO A 45 2.52 8.50 0.52
N HIS A 46 1.21 8.62 0.33
CA HIS A 46 0.26 8.67 1.44
C HIS A 46 0.28 7.35 2.23
N LEU A 47 -0.28 7.35 3.44
CA LEU A 47 -0.17 6.24 4.41
C LEU A 47 -0.49 4.85 3.82
N LEU A 48 -1.49 4.76 2.94
CA LEU A 48 -1.98 3.53 2.33
C LEU A 48 -1.64 3.43 0.84
N GLU A 49 -0.89 4.39 0.31
CA GLU A 49 -0.51 4.47 -1.10
C GLU A 49 0.69 3.56 -1.35
N THR A 50 0.66 2.85 -2.47
CA THR A 50 1.73 1.95 -2.89
C THR A 50 2.88 2.73 -3.55
N ASN A 51 3.89 2.04 -4.07
CA ASN A 51 4.91 2.66 -4.94
C ASN A 51 4.35 3.09 -6.31
N ARG A 52 3.05 2.87 -6.58
CA ARG A 52 2.34 3.38 -7.74
C ARG A 52 1.43 4.55 -7.32
N PRO A 53 1.62 5.77 -7.87
CA PRO A 53 0.84 6.94 -7.51
C PRO A 53 -0.66 6.72 -7.70
N GLY A 54 -1.45 7.12 -6.71
CA GLY A 54 -2.91 6.99 -6.71
C GLY A 54 -3.44 5.55 -6.53
N ILE A 55 -2.57 4.55 -6.36
CA ILE A 55 -2.98 3.18 -6.05
C ILE A 55 -2.78 2.93 -4.55
N PHE A 56 -3.83 2.46 -3.89
CA PHE A 56 -3.86 2.24 -2.45
C PHE A 56 -4.13 0.77 -2.11
N ALA A 57 -3.57 0.28 -1.01
CA ALA A 57 -3.82 -1.05 -0.48
C ALA A 57 -4.27 -1.00 0.98
N VAL A 58 -5.26 -1.81 1.32
CA VAL A 58 -5.92 -1.82 2.64
C VAL A 58 -6.18 -3.24 3.11
N GLY A 59 -6.37 -3.40 4.42
CA GLY A 59 -6.73 -4.67 5.03
C GLY A 59 -5.66 -5.73 4.84
N ASP A 60 -6.06 -6.99 4.87
CA ASP A 60 -5.11 -8.10 5.01
C ASP A 60 -4.14 -8.25 3.84
N ALA A 61 -4.40 -7.63 2.68
CA ALA A 61 -3.51 -7.61 1.53
C ALA A 61 -2.19 -6.85 1.77
N ARG A 62 -2.17 -5.88 2.71
CA ARG A 62 -0.99 -5.05 2.98
C ARG A 62 -0.25 -5.47 4.25
N GLY A 63 1.04 -5.16 4.33
CA GLY A 63 1.88 -5.46 5.51
C GLY A 63 1.50 -4.63 6.74
N GLY A 64 2.18 -4.82 7.85
CA GLY A 64 2.17 -3.88 8.99
C GLY A 64 0.86 -3.70 9.78
N ASN A 65 -0.25 -4.32 9.40
CA ASN A 65 -1.53 -4.21 10.11
C ASN A 65 -1.83 -5.40 11.04
N ILE A 66 -2.84 -5.22 11.89
CA ILE A 66 -3.19 -6.15 12.98
C ILE A 66 -4.08 -7.33 12.49
N LYS A 67 -4.31 -7.48 11.17
CA LYS A 67 -5.13 -8.55 10.55
C LYS A 67 -6.50 -8.71 11.22
N ARG A 68 -7.25 -7.61 11.31
CA ARG A 68 -8.58 -7.55 11.94
C ARG A 68 -9.57 -6.81 11.03
N VAL A 69 -10.81 -7.31 11.00
CA VAL A 69 -11.92 -6.73 10.21
C VAL A 69 -12.11 -5.24 10.48
N ALA A 70 -12.17 -4.82 11.75
CA ALA A 70 -12.37 -3.42 12.10
C ALA A 70 -11.23 -2.50 11.60
N SER A 71 -9.98 -2.99 11.62
CA SER A 71 -8.82 -2.26 11.08
C SER A 71 -8.94 -2.10 9.57
N ALA A 72 -9.27 -3.19 8.86
CA ALA A 72 -9.44 -3.17 7.41
C ALA A 72 -10.55 -2.21 6.96
N VAL A 73 -11.68 -2.15 7.71
CA VAL A 73 -12.77 -1.20 7.45
C VAL A 73 -12.29 0.25 7.64
N GLY A 74 -11.57 0.52 8.72
CA GLY A 74 -10.99 1.84 8.98
C GLY A 74 -10.00 2.28 7.90
N GLU A 75 -9.08 1.39 7.50
CA GLU A 75 -8.15 1.63 6.40
C GLU A 75 -8.87 1.92 5.08
N GLY A 76 -9.94 1.18 4.76
CA GLY A 76 -10.77 1.43 3.59
C GLY A 76 -11.34 2.85 3.54
N SER A 77 -11.87 3.34 4.67
CA SER A 77 -12.38 4.73 4.79
C SER A 77 -11.27 5.76 4.55
N ILE A 78 -10.09 5.55 5.14
CA ILE A 78 -8.93 6.43 4.97
C ILE A 78 -8.44 6.44 3.51
N ALA A 79 -8.40 5.27 2.86
CA ALA A 79 -7.99 5.15 1.47
C ALA A 79 -8.91 5.94 0.53
N VAL A 80 -10.23 5.90 0.75
CA VAL A 80 -11.19 6.70 -0.03
C VAL A 80 -10.94 8.20 0.14
N ALA A 81 -10.65 8.66 1.36
CA ALA A 81 -10.29 10.06 1.59
C ALA A 81 -9.03 10.48 0.81
N PHE A 82 -8.00 9.64 0.77
CA PHE A 82 -6.81 9.91 -0.05
C PHE A 82 -7.09 9.83 -1.55
N VAL A 83 -7.94 8.91 -2.02
CA VAL A 83 -8.38 8.86 -3.43
C VAL A 83 -9.02 10.19 -3.82
N HIS A 84 -9.89 10.75 -2.97
CA HIS A 84 -10.44 12.08 -3.22
C HIS A 84 -9.38 13.18 -3.18
N GLN A 85 -8.32 13.06 -2.40
CA GLN A 85 -7.23 14.03 -2.37
C GLN A 85 -6.38 13.99 -3.65
N VAL A 86 -6.08 12.80 -4.18
CA VAL A 86 -5.23 12.65 -5.38
C VAL A 86 -5.99 12.87 -6.69
N LEU A 87 -7.32 12.70 -6.71
CA LEU A 87 -8.16 12.95 -7.89
C LEU A 87 -8.72 14.37 -7.95
N ARG A 88 -8.46 15.22 -6.95
CA ARG A 88 -8.85 16.63 -7.01
C ARG A 88 -8.10 17.30 -8.17
N PRO A 89 -8.79 17.99 -9.08
CA PRO A 89 -8.18 18.74 -10.17
C PRO A 89 -7.33 19.92 -9.67
#